data_AF-A0A1Y4TTI8-F1
#
_entry.id   AF-A0A1Y4TTI8-F1
#
_cell.length_a   1.000
_cell.length_b   1.000
_cell.length_c   1.000
_cell.angle_alpha   90.00
_cell.angle_beta   90.00
_cell.angle_gamma   90.00
#
_symmetry.space_group_name_H-M   'P 1'
#
loop_
_entity.id
_entity.type
_entity.pdbx_description
1 polymer ?
#
loop_
_entity_poly.entity_id
_entity_poly.type
_entity_poly.pdbx_seq_one_letter_code
_entity_poly.pdbx_strand_id
1 'polypeptide(L)'
;VPAGLSLSEADFEADLARRRSGARGTTPRRETDRPMIVSGLYNGHTTGAPLTVVFANENTRSGDYANLERHFRPSHADWVAFRKFGGYNDPRGGGHFSARLTVALVAAGVVAKKMLPEGVRFATRLTEIGGCDDPARFDELLREAAAERDSLGGVVECRVAGVPVGIGEP
;
A
#
# COMPACT_ATOMS: atom_id res chain seq x y z
N VAL A 1 -20.18 0.19 2.65
CA VAL A 1 -20.28 -0.62 1.40
C VAL A 1 -21.74 -1.00 1.25
N PRO A 2 -22.39 -0.80 0.09
CA PRO A 2 -23.80 -1.19 -0.11
C PRO A 2 -24.03 -2.66 0.24
N ALA A 3 -25.25 -3.02 0.65
CA ALA A 3 -25.61 -4.42 0.87
C ALA A 3 -25.73 -5.17 -0.47
N GLY A 4 -25.48 -6.48 -0.46
CA GLY A 4 -25.66 -7.36 -1.62
C GLY A 4 -24.46 -7.44 -2.58
N LEU A 5 -23.34 -6.78 -2.29
CA LEU A 5 -22.12 -6.93 -3.09
C LEU A 5 -21.47 -8.28 -2.76
N SER A 6 -21.29 -9.15 -3.75
CA SER A 6 -20.54 -10.40 -3.56
C SER A 6 -19.07 -10.08 -3.24
N LEU A 7 -18.56 -10.66 -2.16
CA LEU A 7 -17.20 -10.42 -1.70
C LEU A 7 -16.65 -11.65 -0.97
N SER A 8 -15.40 -12.00 -1.28
CA SER A 8 -14.63 -13.06 -0.63
C SER A 8 -13.17 -12.66 -0.47
N GLU A 9 -12.42 -13.38 0.35
CA GLU A 9 -10.97 -13.16 0.51
C GLU A 9 -10.19 -13.31 -0.81
N ALA A 10 -10.65 -14.19 -1.70
CA ALA A 10 -10.04 -14.43 -3.00
C ALA A 10 -10.07 -13.20 -3.92
N ASP A 11 -11.08 -12.32 -3.77
CA ASP A 11 -11.20 -11.09 -4.57
C ASP A 11 -10.03 -10.13 -4.36
N PHE A 12 -9.33 -10.21 -3.22
CA PHE A 12 -8.26 -9.30 -2.87
C PHE A 12 -6.90 -9.71 -3.46
N GLU A 13 -6.72 -10.99 -3.80
CA GLU A 13 -5.41 -11.56 -4.10
C GLU A 13 -4.74 -10.87 -5.30
N ALA A 14 -5.48 -10.55 -6.36
CA ALA A 14 -4.92 -9.92 -7.55
C ALA A 14 -4.24 -8.57 -7.25
N ASP A 15 -4.85 -7.73 -6.41
CA ASP A 15 -4.30 -6.44 -6.03
C ASP A 15 -3.26 -6.53 -4.91
N LEU A 16 -3.48 -7.43 -3.94
CA LEU A 16 -2.51 -7.65 -2.87
C LEU A 16 -1.21 -8.24 -3.42
N ALA A 17 -1.27 -9.18 -4.38
CA ALA A 17 -0.09 -9.71 -5.05
C ALA A 17 0.72 -8.63 -5.77
N ARG A 18 0.05 -7.66 -6.42
CA ARG A 18 0.71 -6.50 -7.05
C ARG A 18 1.32 -5.54 -6.04
N ARG A 19 0.73 -5.43 -4.84
CA ARG A 19 1.23 -4.59 -3.74
C ARG A 19 2.45 -5.21 -3.05
N ARG A 20 2.46 -6.54 -2.91
CA ARG A 20 3.53 -7.27 -2.19
C ARG A 20 4.89 -6.91 -2.77
N SER A 21 5.82 -6.61 -1.88
CA SER A 21 7.23 -6.40 -2.20
C SER A 21 7.90 -7.70 -2.64
N GLY A 22 9.05 -7.58 -3.30
CA GLY A 22 9.82 -8.72 -3.80
C GLY A 22 10.31 -8.56 -5.23
N ALA A 23 9.86 -7.52 -5.93
CA ALA A 23 10.47 -7.07 -7.18
C ALA A 23 11.80 -6.35 -6.91
N ARG A 24 12.63 -6.24 -7.95
CA ARG A 24 13.89 -5.48 -7.87
C ARG A 24 13.62 -4.03 -7.45
N GLY A 25 14.50 -3.47 -6.63
CA GLY A 25 14.36 -2.12 -6.08
C GLY A 25 13.36 -2.00 -4.91
N THR A 26 12.70 -3.10 -4.51
CA THR A 26 11.79 -3.10 -3.35
C THR A 26 12.41 -3.80 -2.14
N THR A 27 11.83 -3.59 -0.96
CA THR A 27 12.26 -4.27 0.27
C THR A 27 12.22 -5.79 0.13
N PRO A 28 13.23 -6.52 0.65
CA PRO A 28 13.22 -7.99 0.63
C PRO A 28 12.20 -8.57 1.61
N ARG A 29 11.68 -7.77 2.55
CA ARG A 29 10.64 -8.23 3.49
C ARG A 29 9.39 -8.57 2.70
N ARG A 30 8.89 -9.78 2.88
CA ARG A 30 7.61 -10.23 2.31
C ARG A 30 6.66 -10.49 3.46
N GLU A 31 5.48 -9.87 3.38
CA GLU A 31 4.32 -10.16 4.22
C GLU A 31 3.35 -10.98 3.36
N THR A 32 2.65 -11.94 3.96
CA THR A 32 1.69 -12.79 3.24
C THR A 32 0.44 -12.02 2.82
N ASP A 33 0.11 -10.94 3.53
CA ASP A 33 -1.05 -10.08 3.26
C ASP A 33 -2.36 -10.85 3.16
N ARG A 34 -2.56 -11.87 3.99
CA ARG A 34 -3.83 -12.61 4.00
C ARG A 34 -4.95 -11.73 4.58
N PRO A 35 -6.02 -11.44 3.81
CA PRO A 35 -7.16 -10.69 4.32
C PRO A 35 -7.99 -11.59 5.25
N MET A 36 -8.39 -11.07 6.41
CA MET A 36 -9.37 -11.70 7.29
C MET A 36 -10.58 -10.78 7.43
N ILE A 37 -11.72 -11.18 6.87
CA ILE A 37 -12.96 -10.39 6.95
C ILE A 37 -13.67 -10.73 8.27
N VAL A 38 -13.79 -9.75 9.17
CA VAL A 38 -14.32 -9.99 10.54
C VAL A 38 -15.71 -9.40 10.79
N SER A 39 -16.20 -8.50 9.94
CA SER A 39 -17.55 -7.93 10.05
C SER A 39 -18.06 -7.46 8.69
N GLY A 40 -19.37 -7.25 8.56
CA GLY A 40 -19.98 -6.63 7.37
C GLY A 40 -20.18 -7.56 6.17
N LEU A 41 -19.94 -8.87 6.35
CA LEU A 41 -20.15 -9.91 5.35
C LEU A 41 -21.03 -11.03 5.93
N TYR A 42 -22.02 -11.49 5.17
CA TYR A 42 -22.88 -12.62 5.51
C TYR A 42 -23.20 -13.41 4.24
N ASN A 43 -23.05 -14.75 4.29
CA ASN A 43 -23.25 -15.64 3.13
C ASN A 43 -22.56 -15.16 1.84
N GLY A 44 -21.32 -14.67 1.94
CA GLY A 44 -20.53 -14.20 0.80
C GLY A 44 -20.96 -12.86 0.21
N HIS A 45 -21.84 -12.13 0.88
CA HIS A 45 -22.35 -10.83 0.43
C HIS A 45 -22.20 -9.77 1.52
N THR A 46 -21.93 -8.53 1.13
CA THR A 46 -21.87 -7.41 2.05
C THR A 46 -23.24 -7.13 2.65
N THR A 47 -23.27 -6.72 3.93
CA THR A 47 -24.54 -6.52 4.64
C THR A 47 -25.02 -5.07 4.65
N GLY A 48 -24.23 -4.13 4.16
CA GLY A 48 -24.48 -2.69 4.35
C GLY A 48 -23.84 -2.13 5.62
N ALA A 49 -23.58 -2.98 6.62
CA ALA A 49 -22.90 -2.61 7.86
C ALA A 49 -21.38 -2.37 7.63
N PRO A 50 -20.66 -1.81 8.62
CA PRO A 50 -19.20 -1.65 8.53
C PRO A 50 -18.47 -2.95 8.19
N LEU A 51 -17.73 -2.94 7.09
CA LEU A 51 -16.86 -4.03 6.64
C LEU A 51 -15.48 -3.85 7.29
N THR A 52 -15.06 -4.82 8.09
CA THR A 52 -13.74 -4.81 8.73
C THR A 52 -12.89 -5.92 8.14
N VAL A 53 -11.71 -5.57 7.64
CA VAL A 53 -10.71 -6.52 7.12
C VAL A 53 -9.42 -6.33 7.89
N VAL A 54 -8.90 -7.42 8.44
CA VAL A 54 -7.69 -7.44 9.26
C VAL A 54 -6.56 -8.10 8.48
N PHE A 55 -5.36 -7.52 8.60
CA PHE A 55 -4.12 -8.07 8.06
C PHE A 55 -3.11 -8.20 9.20
N ALA A 56 -2.60 -9.41 9.43
CA ALA A 56 -1.56 -9.64 10.41
C ALA A 56 -0.20 -9.13 9.90
N ASN A 57 0.67 -8.73 10.84
CA ASN A 57 2.10 -8.54 10.59
C ASN A 57 2.81 -9.82 11.03
N GLU A 58 3.43 -10.54 10.10
CA GLU A 58 4.08 -11.82 10.37
C GLU A 58 5.61 -11.71 10.40
N ASN A 59 6.18 -10.66 9.81
CA ASN A 59 7.64 -10.50 9.65
C ASN A 59 8.18 -9.23 10.35
N THR A 60 7.73 -9.00 11.59
CA THR A 60 8.17 -7.86 12.40
C THR A 60 9.53 -8.13 13.04
N ARG A 61 10.59 -7.47 12.54
CA ARG A 61 11.92 -7.46 13.17
C ARG A 61 12.06 -6.24 14.06
N SER A 62 11.85 -6.40 15.36
CA SER A 62 11.89 -5.31 16.35
C SER A 62 13.29 -4.72 16.57
N GLY A 63 14.35 -5.51 16.37
CA GLY A 63 15.75 -5.09 16.63
C GLY A 63 16.29 -3.98 15.73
N ASP A 64 15.80 -3.87 14.49
CA ASP A 64 16.29 -2.89 13.50
C ASP A 64 15.98 -1.43 13.89
N TYR A 65 15.12 -1.21 14.89
CA TYR A 65 14.56 0.10 15.23
C TYR A 65 14.99 0.63 16.60
N ALA A 66 15.78 -0.13 17.37
CA ALA A 66 16.19 0.25 18.73
C ALA A 66 16.96 1.59 18.78
N ASN A 67 17.65 1.96 17.71
CA ASN A 67 18.42 3.20 17.63
C ASN A 67 17.56 4.45 17.37
N LEU A 68 16.29 4.28 16.97
CA LEU A 68 15.39 5.40 16.61
C LEU A 68 14.94 6.24 17.81
N GLU A 69 15.11 5.74 19.04
CA GLU A 69 14.85 6.51 20.26
C GLU A 69 15.83 7.67 20.43
N ARG A 70 17.02 7.58 19.82
CA ARG A 70 18.10 8.56 19.95
C ARG A 70 18.51 9.20 18.63
N HIS A 71 18.27 8.52 17.51
CA HIS A 71 18.66 8.96 16.17
C HIS A 71 17.47 8.88 15.21
N PHE A 72 16.81 10.02 15.01
CA PHE A 72 15.70 10.14 14.06
C PHE A 72 16.23 10.10 12.62
N ARG A 73 15.57 9.33 11.73
CA ARG A 73 16.00 9.23 10.33
C ARG A 73 15.65 10.53 9.58
N PRO A 74 16.59 11.11 8.82
CA PRO A 74 16.27 12.19 7.88
C PRO A 74 15.17 11.77 6.91
N SER A 75 14.30 12.73 6.54
CA SER A 75 13.16 12.51 5.62
C SER A 75 12.10 11.49 6.08
N HIS A 76 12.12 11.06 7.35
CA HIS A 76 11.08 10.23 7.95
C HIS A 76 10.25 11.00 8.99
N ALA A 77 9.10 10.45 9.35
CA ALA A 77 8.18 11.03 10.33
C ALA A 77 8.65 10.90 11.79
N ASP A 78 9.81 10.28 12.06
CA ASP A 78 10.20 9.84 13.41
C ASP A 78 10.19 10.98 14.44
N TRP A 79 10.83 12.12 14.14
CA TRP A 79 10.91 13.26 15.07
C TRP A 79 9.56 13.95 15.26
N VAL A 80 8.82 14.22 14.17
CA VAL A 80 7.51 14.89 14.26
C VAL A 80 6.49 14.01 14.97
N ALA A 81 6.53 12.70 14.78
CA ALA A 81 5.71 11.74 15.51
C ALA A 81 6.07 11.74 17.00
N PHE A 82 7.37 11.65 17.33
CA PHE A 82 7.84 11.73 18.71
C PHE A 82 7.33 12.99 19.41
N ARG A 83 7.46 14.15 18.79
CA ARG A 83 7.00 15.42 19.35
C ARG A 83 5.48 15.48 19.48
N LYS A 84 4.73 15.03 18.47
CA LYS A 84 3.26 15.06 18.47
C LYS A 84 2.65 14.13 19.51
N PHE A 85 3.21 12.94 19.67
CA PHE A 85 2.68 11.90 20.55
C PHE A 85 3.41 11.84 21.90
N GLY A 86 4.25 12.81 22.24
CA GLY A 86 4.97 12.85 23.51
C GLY A 86 5.87 11.64 23.76
N GLY A 87 6.40 11.03 22.70
CA GLY A 87 7.21 9.81 22.77
C GLY A 87 6.44 8.48 22.83
N TYR A 88 5.10 8.52 22.76
CA TYR A 88 4.26 7.31 22.75
C TYR A 88 3.93 6.78 21.34
N ASN A 89 4.52 7.33 20.29
CA ASN A 89 4.43 6.73 18.96
C ASN A 89 5.23 5.41 18.94
N ASP A 90 4.71 4.38 18.29
CA ASP A 90 5.48 3.16 18.04
C ASP A 90 6.54 3.44 16.95
N PRO A 91 7.85 3.45 17.27
CA PRO A 91 8.89 3.71 16.28
C PRO A 91 9.23 2.46 15.45
N ARG A 92 8.68 1.29 15.80
CA ARG A 92 8.97 0.03 15.12
C ARG A 92 8.33 0.01 13.72
N GLY A 93 8.99 -0.69 12.79
CA GLY A 93 8.44 -0.94 11.47
C GLY A 93 7.12 -1.71 11.54
N GLY A 94 6.09 -1.19 10.86
CA GLY A 94 4.76 -1.80 10.83
C GLY A 94 3.65 -0.97 11.49
N GLY A 95 4.00 0.10 12.22
CA GLY A 95 3.04 1.04 12.81
C GLY A 95 2.49 2.11 11.84
N HIS A 96 1.88 3.16 12.39
CA HIS A 96 1.16 4.20 11.66
C HIS A 96 1.99 4.99 10.62
N PHE A 97 3.31 4.99 10.73
CA PHE A 97 4.22 5.68 9.80
C PHE A 97 4.88 4.73 8.80
N SER A 98 4.48 3.47 8.80
CA SER A 98 4.98 2.46 7.89
C SER A 98 4.19 2.44 6.59
N ALA A 99 4.88 2.17 5.48
CA ALA A 99 4.24 1.80 4.22
C ALA A 99 3.35 0.55 4.35
N ARG A 100 3.41 -0.20 5.47
CA ARG A 100 2.47 -1.29 5.79
C ARG A 100 1.01 -0.86 5.69
N LEU A 101 0.69 0.40 6.05
CA LEU A 101 -0.68 0.92 5.97
C LEU A 101 -1.28 0.87 4.55
N THR A 102 -0.45 0.83 3.50
CA THR A 102 -0.96 0.74 2.13
C THR A 102 -1.71 -0.55 1.85
N VAL A 103 -1.51 -1.63 2.64
CA VAL A 103 -2.31 -2.86 2.52
C VAL A 103 -3.80 -2.61 2.79
N ALA A 104 -4.12 -1.77 3.78
CA ALA A 104 -5.49 -1.41 4.10
C ALA A 104 -6.12 -0.55 2.99
N LEU A 105 -5.34 0.37 2.40
CA LEU A 105 -5.78 1.18 1.27
C LEU A 105 -6.04 0.34 0.01
N VAL A 106 -5.16 -0.62 -0.28
CA VAL A 106 -5.34 -1.56 -1.40
C VAL A 106 -6.59 -2.42 -1.18
N ALA A 107 -6.80 -2.93 0.04
CA ALA A 107 -8.00 -3.71 0.37
C ALA A 107 -9.28 -2.87 0.21
N ALA A 108 -9.28 -1.63 0.71
CA ALA A 108 -10.39 -0.71 0.47
C ALA A 108 -10.61 -0.44 -1.03
N GLY A 109 -9.52 -0.31 -1.80
CA GLY A 109 -9.54 -0.17 -3.25
C GLY A 109 -10.16 -1.37 -3.98
N VAL A 110 -9.91 -2.60 -3.54
CA VAL A 110 -10.55 -3.81 -4.08
C VAL A 110 -12.07 -3.71 -3.94
N VAL A 111 -12.54 -3.39 -2.74
CA VAL A 111 -13.98 -3.25 -2.45
C VAL A 111 -14.58 -2.10 -3.26
N ALA A 112 -13.91 -0.95 -3.31
CA ALA A 112 -14.34 0.21 -4.09
C ALA A 112 -14.46 -0.12 -5.58
N LYS A 113 -13.49 -0.84 -6.16
CA LYS A 113 -13.54 -1.24 -7.58
C LYS A 113 -14.74 -2.14 -7.89
N LYS A 114 -15.11 -3.04 -6.97
CA LYS A 114 -16.30 -3.89 -7.13
C LYS A 114 -17.61 -3.11 -7.06
N MET A 115 -17.61 -1.90 -6.48
CA MET A 115 -18.78 -1.02 -6.43
C MET A 115 -18.93 -0.12 -7.67
N LEU A 116 -17.91 -0.04 -8.53
CA LEU A 116 -17.94 0.84 -9.69
C LEU A 116 -18.80 0.26 -10.81
N PRO A 117 -19.38 1.12 -11.68
CA PRO A 117 -20.07 0.67 -12.88
C PRO A 117 -19.18 -0.19 -13.77
N GLU A 118 -19.83 -1.07 -14.52
CA GLU A 118 -19.15 -1.87 -15.53
C GLU A 118 -18.47 -0.95 -16.57
N GLY A 119 -17.23 -1.27 -16.95
CA GLY A 119 -16.46 -0.48 -17.90
C GLY A 119 -15.45 0.50 -17.30
N VAL A 120 -15.53 0.81 -15.99
CA VAL A 120 -14.48 1.61 -15.32
C VAL A 120 -13.21 0.78 -15.20
N ARG A 121 -12.09 1.29 -15.72
CA ARG A 121 -10.80 0.58 -15.75
C ARG A 121 -9.68 1.47 -15.21
N PHE A 122 -8.77 0.86 -14.46
CA PHE A 122 -7.60 1.53 -13.90
C PHE A 122 -6.34 1.00 -14.58
N ALA A 123 -5.45 1.92 -14.96
CA ALA A 123 -4.12 1.60 -15.47
C ALA A 123 -3.08 2.40 -14.67
N THR A 124 -1.97 1.74 -14.33
CA THR A 124 -0.86 2.35 -13.59
C THR A 124 0.44 2.03 -14.27
N ARG A 125 1.31 3.02 -14.47
CA ARG A 125 2.62 2.85 -15.10
C ARG A 125 3.68 3.65 -14.35
N LEU A 126 4.84 3.05 -14.16
CA LEU A 126 6.05 3.76 -13.74
C LEU A 126 6.62 4.48 -14.97
N THR A 127 6.60 5.81 -14.95
CA THR A 127 7.03 6.66 -16.08
C THR A 127 8.45 7.17 -15.91
N GLU A 128 8.96 7.22 -14.67
CA GLU A 128 10.31 7.69 -14.38
C GLU A 128 10.90 6.95 -13.17
N ILE A 129 12.21 6.67 -13.21
CA ILE A 129 13.01 6.29 -12.03
C ILE A 129 14.25 7.17 -12.00
N GLY A 130 14.50 7.84 -10.86
CA GLY A 130 15.73 8.61 -10.66
C GLY A 130 16.00 9.69 -11.71
N GLY A 131 14.96 10.35 -12.24
CA GLY A 131 15.11 11.34 -13.32
C GLY A 131 15.20 10.76 -14.73
N CYS A 132 15.15 9.44 -14.89
CA CYS A 132 15.19 8.77 -16.20
C CYS A 132 13.81 8.26 -16.60
N ASP A 133 13.37 8.58 -17.82
CA ASP A 133 12.09 8.18 -18.40
C ASP A 133 12.19 7.02 -19.41
N ASP A 134 13.40 6.50 -19.68
CA ASP A 134 13.65 5.34 -20.52
C ASP A 134 13.56 4.03 -19.73
N PRO A 135 12.49 3.21 -19.93
CA PRO A 135 12.29 1.98 -19.17
C PRO A 135 13.39 0.93 -19.38
N ALA A 136 14.12 0.98 -20.50
CA ALA A 136 15.22 0.05 -20.76
C ALA A 136 16.38 0.21 -19.76
N ARG A 137 16.50 1.41 -19.15
CA ARG A 137 17.56 1.75 -18.20
C ARG A 137 17.17 1.57 -16.73
N PHE A 138 15.88 1.36 -16.43
CA PHE A 138 15.39 1.29 -15.06
C PHE A 138 16.11 0.21 -14.23
N ASP A 139 16.32 -0.97 -14.83
CA ASP A 139 16.96 -2.10 -14.17
C ASP A 139 18.45 -1.86 -13.85
N GLU A 140 19.12 -1.05 -14.66
CA GLU A 140 20.51 -0.62 -14.45
C GLU A 140 20.59 0.38 -13.31
N LEU A 141 19.77 1.44 -13.35
CA LEU A 141 19.72 2.47 -12.31
C LEU A 141 19.41 1.88 -10.92
N LEU A 142 18.46 0.95 -10.83
CA LEU A 142 18.16 0.26 -9.58
C LEU A 142 19.34 -0.57 -9.04
N ARG A 143 20.18 -1.12 -9.93
CA ARG A 143 21.38 -1.87 -9.53
C ARG A 143 22.49 -0.94 -9.04
N GLU A 144 22.70 0.18 -9.72
CA GLU A 144 23.69 1.19 -9.33
C GLU A 144 23.38 1.76 -7.96
N ALA A 145 22.15 2.25 -7.75
CA ALA A 145 21.72 2.78 -6.46
C ALA A 145 21.85 1.73 -5.34
N ALA A 146 21.48 0.48 -5.60
CA ALA A 146 21.64 -0.60 -4.62
C ALA A 146 23.12 -0.89 -4.28
N ALA A 147 24.02 -0.84 -5.26
CA ALA A 147 25.46 -1.04 -5.06
C ALA A 147 26.07 0.08 -4.20
N GLU A 148 25.58 1.31 -4.37
CA GLU A 148 25.99 2.48 -3.60
C GLU A 148 25.29 2.61 -2.25
N ARG A 149 24.33 1.71 -1.95
CA ARG A 149 23.44 1.76 -0.77
C ARG A 149 22.61 3.04 -0.70
N ASP A 150 22.26 3.57 -1.88
CA ASP A 150 21.39 4.71 -2.05
C ASP A 150 19.96 4.27 -2.44
N SER A 151 19.07 5.24 -2.62
CA SER A 151 17.69 5.06 -3.01
C SER A 151 17.31 5.99 -4.16
N LEU A 152 16.38 5.54 -5.00
CA LEU A 152 15.84 6.34 -6.10
C LEU A 152 14.37 6.64 -5.85
N GLY A 153 13.96 7.85 -6.22
CA GLY A 153 12.55 8.18 -6.42
C GLY A 153 12.04 7.72 -7.77
N GLY A 154 10.79 8.05 -8.07
CA GLY A 154 10.20 7.80 -9.39
C GLY A 154 8.85 8.49 -9.54
N VAL A 155 8.35 8.49 -10.77
CA VAL A 155 7.04 9.06 -11.13
C VAL A 155 6.13 7.94 -11.59
N VAL A 156 4.93 7.88 -11.00
CA VAL A 156 3.90 6.90 -11.36
C VAL A 156 2.72 7.64 -11.96
N GLU A 157 2.32 7.22 -13.15
CA GLU A 157 1.08 7.65 -13.79
C GLU A 157 -0.05 6.69 -13.42
N CYS A 158 -1.18 7.26 -12.98
CA CYS A 158 -2.43 6.55 -12.76
C CYS A 158 -3.50 7.12 -13.71
N ARG A 159 -4.10 6.26 -14.54
CA ARG A 159 -5.21 6.62 -15.45
C ARG A 159 -6.45 5.83 -15.09
N VAL A 160 -7.60 6.50 -15.17
CA VAL A 160 -8.91 5.86 -15.07
C VAL A 160 -9.67 6.14 -16.36
N ALA A 161 -10.23 5.09 -16.96
CA ALA A 161 -11.03 5.16 -18.18
C ALA A 161 -12.45 4.65 -17.91
N GLY A 162 -13.42 5.06 -18.73
CA GLY A 162 -14.82 4.64 -18.61
C GLY A 162 -15.58 5.31 -17.46
N VAL A 163 -15.07 6.42 -16.93
CA VAL A 163 -15.72 7.17 -15.85
C VAL A 163 -17.01 7.82 -16.38
N PRO A 164 -18.17 7.65 -15.72
CA PRO A 164 -19.39 8.34 -16.09
C PRO A 164 -19.23 9.86 -16.06
N VAL A 165 -19.89 10.55 -17.00
CA VAL A 165 -19.94 12.02 -17.01
C VAL A 165 -20.70 12.51 -15.77
N GLY A 166 -20.23 13.62 -15.18
CA GLY A 166 -20.88 14.25 -14.04
C GLY A 166 -20.44 13.74 -12.66
N ILE A 167 -19.36 12.95 -12.58
CA ILE A 167 -18.72 12.62 -11.29
C ILE A 167 -17.87 13.81 -10.82
N GLY A 168 -18.13 14.26 -9.60
CA GLY A 168 -17.46 15.39 -8.94
C GLY A 168 -18.49 16.39 -8.44
N GLU A 169 -18.21 16.99 -7.28
CA GLU A 169 -18.97 18.14 -6.75
C GLU A 169 -18.09 19.39 -6.92
N PRO A 170 -18.65 20.53 -7.34
CA PRO A 170 -17.90 21.78 -7.57
C PRO A 170 -17.33 22.41 -6.29
#